data_AF-A0A935DMN6-F1
#
_entry.id   AF-A0A935DMN6-F1
#
_cell.length_a   1.000
_cell.length_b   1.000
_cell.length_c   1.000
_cell.angle_alpha   90.00
_cell.angle_beta   90.00
_cell.angle_gamma   90.00
#
_symmetry.space_group_name_H-M   'P 1'
#
loop_
_entity.id
_entity.type
_entity.pdbx_description
1 polymer ?
#
loop_
_entity_poly.entity_id
_entity_poly.type
_entity_poly.pdbx_seq_one_letter_code
_entity_poly.pdbx_strand_id
1 'polypeptide(L)'
;MLPNTLRAKVPDRAFGFRYLLGWSTLAGGLVLVALGALPSMSRAARALLSLVALHTLAVVLEGGDWMFGHRLLLPSLPCLAMALDAPLADLLPPPRWRLSRAAALAALAALALWTAQNLRAGALIRDSNELLGAQDVSRASLARELLSRGARSAALYDIGVFGYAVPTMRIADLGGLTDRELASRPGGLGRKRVDDSWLRTRDPDVVLANALPVALPNRPEPRLRVQWPVERRLLALPSFAERYVPECVASVGGHYLLLVYRRRDRYLAPPSPGARRIQEGRAPRRRRFRRLTGEELGHPIGLADASPPGRLRAPLRGQLRGRAWRLHHYVVIAHRISLDLHLAALPGAQHARWKWMHPDELRADRRCTPTPAPTSPG
;
A
#
# COMPACT_ATOMS: atom_id res chain seq x y z
N MET A 1 -0.24 -17.90 -28.24
CA MET A 1 0.29 -17.78 -26.87
C MET A 1 -0.77 -17.06 -26.04
N LEU A 2 -1.33 -17.66 -24.98
CA LEU A 2 -2.39 -17.03 -24.20
C LEU A 2 -1.83 -15.87 -23.33
N PRO A 3 -2.59 -14.78 -23.12
CA PRO A 3 -2.21 -13.71 -22.19
C PRO A 3 -1.93 -14.23 -20.78
N ASN A 4 -0.95 -13.63 -20.10
CA ASN A 4 -0.60 -14.00 -18.71
C ASN A 4 -1.79 -13.82 -17.76
N THR A 5 -2.66 -12.83 -17.99
CA THR A 5 -3.86 -12.56 -17.19
C THR A 5 -4.75 -13.78 -17.05
N LEU A 6 -4.97 -14.54 -18.13
CA LEU A 6 -5.77 -15.78 -18.12
C LEU A 6 -5.16 -16.89 -17.25
N ARG A 7 -3.83 -16.87 -17.05
CA ARG A 7 -3.12 -17.86 -16.21
C ARG A 7 -2.97 -17.38 -14.77
N ALA A 8 -2.75 -16.08 -14.60
CA ALA A 8 -2.54 -15.45 -13.31
C ALA A 8 -3.83 -15.41 -12.48
N LYS A 9 -4.93 -15.04 -13.13
CA LYS A 9 -6.26 -14.93 -12.53
C LYS A 9 -7.07 -16.17 -12.85
N VAL A 10 -7.15 -17.07 -11.86
CA VAL A 10 -8.06 -18.21 -11.93
C VAL A 10 -9.48 -17.68 -11.76
N PRO A 11 -10.42 -18.00 -12.67
CA PRO A 11 -11.79 -17.52 -12.55
C PRO A 11 -12.44 -17.99 -11.24
N ASP A 12 -13.11 -17.05 -10.55
CA ASP A 12 -13.89 -17.32 -9.34
C ASP A 12 -15.34 -16.89 -9.58
N ARG A 13 -16.18 -17.84 -10.00
CA ARG A 13 -17.59 -17.58 -10.32
C ARG A 13 -18.38 -17.06 -9.12
N ALA A 14 -18.01 -17.45 -7.89
CA ALA A 14 -18.67 -16.96 -6.69
C ALA A 14 -18.30 -15.50 -6.41
N PHE A 15 -17.05 -15.11 -6.68
CA PHE A 15 -16.67 -13.70 -6.69
C PHE A 15 -17.37 -12.93 -7.83
N GLY A 16 -17.46 -13.50 -9.03
CA GLY A 16 -18.17 -12.91 -10.16
C GLY A 16 -19.66 -12.67 -9.90
N PHE A 17 -20.34 -13.62 -9.26
CA PHE A 17 -21.75 -13.46 -8.88
C PHE A 17 -21.93 -12.38 -7.82
N ARG A 18 -21.07 -12.31 -6.79
CA ARG A 18 -21.08 -11.21 -5.81
C ARG A 18 -20.81 -9.86 -6.46
N TYR A 19 -19.93 -9.83 -7.45
CA TYR A 19 -19.65 -8.63 -8.24
C TYR A 19 -20.89 -8.17 -9.02
N LEU A 20 -21.63 -9.10 -9.64
CA LEU A 20 -22.92 -8.81 -10.29
C LEU A 20 -24.00 -8.35 -9.30
N LEU A 21 -24.10 -8.96 -8.12
CA LEU A 21 -25.03 -8.53 -7.09
C LEU A 21 -24.73 -7.10 -6.62
N GLY A 22 -23.45 -6.77 -6.42
CA GLY A 22 -23.06 -5.38 -6.14
C GLY A 22 -23.46 -4.44 -7.28
N TRP A 23 -23.25 -4.85 -8.54
CA TRP A 23 -23.66 -4.07 -9.71
C TRP A 23 -25.17 -3.83 -9.78
N SER A 24 -25.98 -4.80 -9.34
CA SER A 24 -27.43 -4.66 -9.30
C SER A 24 -27.90 -3.50 -8.41
N THR A 25 -27.09 -3.08 -7.43
CA THR A 25 -27.41 -1.88 -6.64
C THR A 25 -27.26 -0.58 -7.43
N LEU A 26 -26.44 -0.56 -8.49
CA LEU A 26 -26.23 0.60 -9.35
C LEU A 26 -27.17 0.60 -10.57
N ALA A 27 -27.32 -0.56 -11.21
CA ALA A 27 -28.03 -0.68 -12.50
C ALA A 27 -29.20 -1.69 -12.48
N GLY A 28 -29.48 -2.35 -11.36
CA GLY A 28 -30.50 -3.41 -11.27
C GLY A 28 -31.90 -2.91 -11.61
N GLY A 29 -32.24 -1.68 -11.22
CA GLY A 29 -33.51 -1.05 -11.62
C GLY A 29 -33.67 -0.97 -13.15
N LEU A 30 -32.63 -0.55 -13.86
CA LEU A 30 -32.64 -0.47 -15.33
C LEU A 30 -32.77 -1.86 -15.96
N VAL A 31 -32.11 -2.87 -15.40
CA VAL A 31 -32.24 -4.26 -15.86
C VAL A 31 -33.67 -4.78 -15.67
N LEU A 32 -34.31 -4.50 -14.53
CA LEU A 32 -35.69 -4.92 -14.29
C LEU A 32 -36.67 -4.23 -15.25
N VAL A 33 -36.50 -2.93 -15.52
CA VAL A 33 -37.29 -2.21 -16.53
C VAL A 33 -37.08 -2.84 -17.91
N ALA A 34 -35.83 -3.18 -18.28
CA ALA A 34 -35.53 -3.79 -19.56
C ALA A 34 -36.20 -5.16 -19.73
N LEU A 35 -36.21 -5.97 -18.67
CA LEU A 35 -36.88 -7.27 -18.68
C LEU A 35 -38.40 -7.14 -18.76
N GLY A 36 -39.01 -6.19 -18.05
CA GLY A 36 -40.45 -5.93 -18.12
C GLY A 36 -40.91 -5.40 -19.48
N ALA A 37 -40.07 -4.61 -20.14
CA ALA A 37 -40.32 -4.05 -21.47
C ALA A 37 -39.94 -4.99 -22.63
N LEU A 38 -39.37 -6.16 -22.36
CA LEU A 38 -38.87 -7.06 -23.40
C LEU A 38 -39.88 -7.39 -24.52
N PRO A 39 -41.19 -7.58 -24.24
CA PRO A 39 -42.18 -7.85 -25.29
C PRO A 39 -42.42 -6.68 -26.25
N SER A 40 -42.26 -5.43 -25.80
CA SER A 40 -42.46 -4.22 -26.63
C SER A 40 -41.20 -3.75 -27.33
N MET A 41 -40.03 -4.29 -26.98
CA MET A 41 -38.75 -3.89 -27.55
C MET A 41 -38.61 -4.25 -29.05
N SER A 42 -38.05 -3.30 -29.80
CA SER A 42 -37.61 -3.53 -31.18
C SER A 42 -36.57 -4.65 -31.26
N ARG A 43 -36.35 -5.20 -32.46
CA ARG A 43 -35.30 -6.22 -32.66
C ARG A 43 -33.91 -5.67 -32.31
N ALA A 44 -33.64 -4.40 -32.62
CA ALA A 44 -32.37 -3.74 -32.29
C ALA A 44 -32.16 -3.61 -30.78
N ALA A 45 -33.19 -3.18 -30.03
CA ALA A 45 -33.13 -3.09 -28.57
C ALA A 45 -32.88 -4.47 -27.92
N ARG A 46 -33.54 -5.53 -28.41
CA ARG A 46 -33.30 -6.90 -27.95
C ARG A 46 -31.88 -7.39 -28.25
N ALA A 47 -31.32 -7.02 -29.40
CA ALA A 47 -29.93 -7.34 -29.73
C ALA A 47 -28.96 -6.65 -28.76
N LEU A 48 -29.17 -5.36 -28.45
CA LEU A 48 -28.38 -4.63 -27.46
C LEU A 48 -28.48 -5.27 -26.05
N LEU A 49 -29.69 -5.64 -25.61
CA LEU A 49 -29.86 -6.31 -24.32
C LEU A 49 -29.18 -7.68 -24.30
N SER A 50 -29.19 -8.41 -25.41
CA SER A 50 -28.45 -9.67 -25.56
C SER A 50 -26.95 -9.46 -25.44
N LEU A 51 -26.39 -8.39 -26.01
CA LEU A 51 -24.98 -8.02 -25.85
C LEU A 51 -24.65 -7.69 -24.39
N VAL A 52 -25.51 -6.94 -23.70
CA VAL A 52 -25.37 -6.66 -22.26
C VAL A 52 -25.38 -7.95 -21.44
N ALA A 53 -26.29 -8.87 -21.73
CA ALA A 53 -26.39 -10.16 -21.06
C ALA A 53 -25.14 -11.03 -21.30
N LEU A 54 -24.66 -11.11 -22.54
CA LEU A 54 -23.44 -11.86 -22.90
C LEU A 54 -22.20 -11.27 -22.23
N HIS A 55 -22.05 -9.95 -22.22
CA HIS A 55 -20.94 -9.28 -21.55
C HIS A 55 -20.99 -9.52 -20.04
N THR A 56 -22.17 -9.39 -19.43
CA THR A 56 -22.38 -9.65 -18.01
C THR A 56 -22.02 -11.10 -17.65
N LEU A 57 -22.46 -12.06 -18.48
CA LEU A 57 -22.11 -13.46 -18.33
C LEU A 57 -20.59 -13.66 -18.42
N ALA A 58 -19.92 -13.05 -19.40
CA ALA A 58 -18.47 -13.12 -19.53
C ALA A 58 -17.74 -12.59 -18.28
N VAL A 59 -18.18 -11.46 -17.72
CA VAL A 59 -17.63 -10.90 -16.48
C VAL A 59 -17.83 -11.84 -15.28
N VAL A 60 -19.03 -12.42 -15.13
CA VAL A 60 -19.31 -13.38 -14.06
C VAL A 60 -18.46 -14.65 -14.20
N LEU A 61 -18.33 -15.17 -15.44
CA LEU A 61 -17.53 -16.35 -15.73
C LEU A 61 -16.04 -16.12 -15.51
N GLU A 62 -15.54 -14.91 -15.75
CA GLU A 62 -14.16 -14.49 -15.46
C GLU A 62 -13.93 -14.27 -13.95
N GLY A 63 -14.99 -14.02 -13.20
CA GLY A 63 -14.99 -13.85 -11.76
C GLY A 63 -15.09 -12.41 -11.28
N GLY A 64 -15.33 -11.44 -12.16
CA GLY A 64 -15.50 -10.03 -11.79
C GLY A 64 -14.18 -9.33 -11.44
N ASP A 65 -14.25 -8.21 -10.73
CA ASP A 65 -13.07 -7.41 -10.37
C ASP A 65 -13.07 -7.04 -8.88
N TRP A 66 -11.89 -6.84 -8.32
CA TRP A 66 -11.73 -6.31 -6.97
C TRP A 66 -11.74 -4.79 -6.94
N MET A 67 -11.56 -4.13 -8.09
CA MET A 67 -11.58 -2.67 -8.18
C MET A 67 -13.00 -2.09 -8.05
N PHE A 68 -13.08 -0.91 -7.43
CA PHE A 68 -14.33 -0.21 -7.13
C PHE A 68 -15.13 0.17 -8.39
N GLY A 69 -16.43 0.44 -8.19
CA GLY A 69 -17.29 1.02 -9.21
C GLY A 69 -17.73 0.05 -10.32
N HIS A 70 -17.57 -1.26 -10.12
CA HIS A 70 -18.00 -2.29 -11.08
C HIS A 70 -17.51 -2.04 -12.52
N ARG A 71 -16.29 -1.52 -12.67
CA ARG A 71 -15.77 -1.01 -13.94
C ARG A 71 -15.81 -1.98 -15.12
N LEU A 72 -15.83 -3.31 -14.88
CA LEU A 72 -15.98 -4.28 -15.96
C LEU A 72 -17.38 -4.26 -16.57
N LEU A 73 -18.40 -3.85 -15.83
CA LEU A 73 -19.80 -3.78 -16.29
C LEU A 73 -20.22 -2.37 -16.73
N LEU A 74 -19.44 -1.33 -16.41
CA LEU A 74 -19.70 0.04 -16.87
C LEU A 74 -19.88 0.17 -18.39
N PRO A 75 -19.10 -0.51 -19.25
CA PRO A 75 -19.31 -0.46 -20.70
C PRO A 75 -20.67 -0.97 -21.19
N SER A 76 -21.41 -1.71 -20.36
CA SER A 76 -22.77 -2.16 -20.69
C SER A 76 -23.84 -1.09 -20.51
N LEU A 77 -23.57 -0.02 -19.75
CA LEU A 77 -24.57 1.02 -19.46
C LEU A 77 -25.08 1.74 -20.72
N PRO A 78 -24.23 2.16 -21.69
CA PRO A 78 -24.73 2.81 -22.91
C PRO A 78 -25.64 1.90 -23.72
N CYS A 79 -25.30 0.61 -23.86
CA CYS A 79 -26.14 -0.36 -24.57
C CYS A 79 -27.47 -0.57 -23.86
N LEU A 80 -27.46 -0.64 -22.51
CA LEU A 80 -28.67 -0.74 -21.71
C LEU A 80 -29.54 0.51 -21.84
N ALA A 81 -28.95 1.70 -21.81
CA ALA A 81 -29.66 2.97 -21.99
C ALA A 81 -30.30 3.06 -23.39
N MET A 82 -29.57 2.71 -24.44
CA MET A 82 -30.08 2.69 -25.82
C MET A 82 -31.19 1.65 -26.01
N ALA A 83 -31.08 0.47 -25.39
CA ALA A 83 -32.12 -0.56 -25.45
C ALA A 83 -33.41 -0.11 -24.74
N LEU A 84 -33.28 0.77 -23.75
CA LEU A 84 -34.38 1.28 -22.93
C LEU A 84 -35.02 2.57 -23.47
N ASP A 85 -34.43 3.24 -24.46
CA ASP A 85 -34.88 4.55 -24.94
C ASP A 85 -36.36 4.57 -25.34
N ALA A 86 -36.77 3.69 -26.27
CA ALA A 86 -38.17 3.60 -26.72
C ALA A 86 -39.12 3.11 -25.60
N PRO A 87 -38.83 2.02 -24.86
CA PRO A 87 -39.68 1.63 -23.73
C PRO A 87 -39.83 2.68 -22.65
N LEU A 88 -38.78 3.46 -22.35
CA LEU A 88 -38.86 4.55 -21.39
C LEU A 88 -39.73 5.70 -21.92
N ALA A 89 -39.65 6.00 -23.21
CA ALA A 89 -40.54 6.97 -23.85
C ALA A 89 -42.01 6.53 -23.80
N ASP A 90 -42.29 5.23 -23.97
CA ASP A 90 -43.64 4.67 -23.88
C ASP A 90 -44.18 4.61 -22.44
N LEU A 91 -43.28 4.48 -21.45
CA LEU A 91 -43.63 4.56 -20.03
C LEU A 91 -43.93 5.99 -19.56
N LEU A 92 -43.46 7.00 -20.31
CA LEU A 92 -43.89 8.37 -20.08
C LEU A 92 -45.34 8.49 -20.57
N PRO A 93 -46.28 8.83 -19.67
CA PRO A 93 -47.66 8.94 -20.07
C PRO A 93 -47.79 9.99 -21.18
N PRO A 94 -48.64 9.76 -22.19
CA PRO A 94 -48.95 10.82 -23.14
C PRO A 94 -49.45 12.04 -22.36
N PRO A 95 -49.18 13.28 -22.78
CA PRO A 95 -49.47 14.51 -22.01
C PRO A 95 -50.93 14.67 -21.59
N ARG A 96 -51.84 13.90 -22.21
CA ARG A 96 -53.27 13.80 -21.89
C ARG A 96 -53.63 12.85 -20.74
N TRP A 97 -52.74 11.96 -20.32
CA TRP A 97 -52.99 11.02 -19.24
C TRP A 97 -52.50 11.63 -17.92
N ARG A 98 -53.45 12.07 -17.11
CA ARG A 98 -53.17 12.45 -15.72
C ARG A 98 -52.69 11.19 -15.00
N LEU A 99 -51.37 11.01 -14.87
CA LEU A 99 -50.81 10.10 -13.88
C LEU A 99 -51.55 10.35 -12.57
N SER A 100 -52.04 9.29 -11.94
CA SER A 100 -52.50 9.43 -10.57
C SER A 100 -51.35 10.08 -9.79
N ARG A 101 -51.66 11.06 -8.93
CA ARG A 101 -50.64 11.77 -8.15
C ARG A 101 -49.70 10.77 -7.45
N ALA A 102 -50.25 9.62 -7.02
CA ALA A 102 -49.50 8.52 -6.44
C ALA A 102 -48.44 7.91 -7.37
N ALA A 103 -48.76 7.63 -8.64
CA ALA A 103 -47.80 7.06 -9.59
C ALA A 103 -46.69 8.06 -9.95
N ALA A 104 -47.03 9.33 -10.14
CA ALA A 104 -46.04 10.39 -10.36
C ALA A 104 -45.10 10.55 -9.14
N LEU A 105 -45.66 10.54 -7.93
CA LEU A 105 -44.87 10.61 -6.69
C LEU A 105 -43.98 9.38 -6.50
N ALA A 106 -44.46 8.18 -6.85
CA ALA A 106 -43.66 6.95 -6.78
C ALA A 106 -42.50 6.97 -7.77
N ALA A 107 -42.72 7.42 -9.01
CA ALA A 107 -41.67 7.56 -10.01
C ALA A 107 -40.63 8.61 -9.59
N LEU A 108 -41.06 9.77 -9.07
CA LEU A 108 -40.19 10.80 -8.52
C LEU A 108 -39.38 10.27 -7.33
N ALA A 109 -40.01 9.53 -6.41
CA ALA A 109 -39.33 8.92 -5.27
C ALA A 109 -38.28 7.89 -5.70
N ALA A 110 -38.60 7.04 -6.70
CA ALA A 110 -37.66 6.08 -7.26
C ALA A 110 -36.47 6.77 -7.94
N LEU A 111 -36.72 7.82 -8.73
CA LEU A 111 -35.68 8.62 -9.37
C LEU A 111 -34.80 9.36 -8.34
N ALA A 112 -35.42 9.94 -7.30
CA ALA A 112 -34.70 10.59 -6.21
C ALA A 112 -33.82 9.60 -5.42
N LEU A 113 -34.34 8.40 -5.12
CA LEU A 113 -33.60 7.34 -4.46
C LEU A 113 -32.43 6.86 -5.32
N TRP A 114 -32.67 6.60 -6.61
CA TRP A 114 -31.62 6.22 -7.57
C TRP A 114 -30.55 7.30 -7.68
N THR A 115 -30.94 8.57 -7.75
CA THR A 115 -30.01 9.71 -7.81
C THR A 115 -29.19 9.80 -6.53
N ALA A 116 -29.81 9.69 -5.35
CA ALA A 116 -29.11 9.70 -4.07
C ALA A 116 -28.12 8.53 -3.93
N GLN A 117 -28.48 7.33 -4.39
CA GLN A 117 -27.58 6.18 -4.42
C GLN A 117 -26.39 6.41 -5.35
N ASN A 118 -26.61 6.97 -6.55
CA ASN A 118 -25.53 7.27 -7.50
C ASN A 118 -24.62 8.40 -7.00
N LEU A 119 -25.16 9.44 -6.35
CA LEU A 119 -24.36 10.49 -5.73
C LEU A 119 -23.49 9.94 -4.60
N ARG A 120 -24.03 9.05 -3.77
CA ARG A 120 -23.28 8.37 -2.72
C ARG A 120 -22.20 7.46 -3.30
N ALA A 121 -22.52 6.68 -4.32
CA ALA A 121 -21.56 5.83 -5.02
C ALA A 121 -20.45 6.66 -5.66
N GLY A 122 -20.80 7.78 -6.30
CA GLY A 122 -19.86 8.74 -6.88
C GLY A 122 -18.93 9.36 -5.84
N ALA A 123 -19.47 9.76 -4.68
CA ALA A 123 -18.66 10.24 -3.55
C ALA A 123 -17.69 9.15 -3.07
N LEU A 124 -18.16 7.92 -2.85
CA LEU A 124 -17.31 6.80 -2.45
C LEU A 124 -16.21 6.49 -3.47
N ILE A 125 -16.52 6.54 -4.77
CA ILE A 125 -15.54 6.35 -5.84
C ILE A 125 -14.51 7.49 -5.83
N ARG A 126 -14.96 8.74 -5.70
CA ARG A 126 -14.07 9.90 -5.62
C ARG A 126 -13.13 9.79 -4.42
N ASP A 127 -13.67 9.56 -3.23
CA ASP A 127 -12.89 9.45 -1.99
C ASP A 127 -11.90 8.28 -2.07
N SER A 128 -12.32 7.15 -2.68
CA SER A 128 -11.44 6.01 -2.95
C SER A 128 -10.34 6.38 -3.95
N ASN A 129 -10.65 7.12 -5.01
CA ASN A 129 -9.67 7.55 -6.00
C ASN A 129 -8.69 8.57 -5.43
N GLU A 130 -9.12 9.47 -4.56
CA GLU A 130 -8.25 10.42 -3.85
C GLU A 130 -7.28 9.66 -2.94
N LEU A 131 -7.77 8.68 -2.18
CA LEU A 131 -6.94 7.82 -1.35
C LEU A 131 -5.93 7.01 -2.20
N LEU A 132 -6.39 6.38 -3.28
CA LEU A 132 -5.53 5.63 -4.20
C LEU A 132 -4.49 6.54 -4.87
N GLY A 133 -4.88 7.76 -5.24
CA GLY A 133 -3.96 8.76 -5.82
C GLY A 133 -2.87 9.17 -4.85
N ALA A 134 -3.21 9.42 -3.58
CA ALA A 134 -2.23 9.66 -2.53
C ALA A 134 -1.29 8.46 -2.32
N GLN A 135 -1.82 7.24 -2.44
CA GLN A 135 -1.03 6.01 -2.40
C GLN A 135 -0.09 5.88 -3.59
N ASP A 136 -0.53 6.23 -4.79
CA ASP A 136 0.27 6.24 -6.00
C ASP A 136 1.43 7.22 -5.92
N VAL A 137 1.19 8.45 -5.45
CA VAL A 137 2.26 9.44 -5.24
C VAL A 137 3.31 8.92 -4.25
N SER A 138 2.88 8.29 -3.17
CA SER A 138 3.77 7.74 -2.15
C SER A 138 4.61 6.57 -2.70
N ARG A 139 3.98 5.64 -3.43
CA ARG A 139 4.64 4.52 -4.10
C ARG A 139 5.62 4.98 -5.18
N ALA A 140 5.23 5.93 -6.02
CA ALA A 140 6.10 6.52 -7.03
C ALA A 140 7.32 7.21 -6.41
N SER A 141 7.13 7.88 -5.27
CA SER A 141 8.22 8.50 -4.51
C SER A 141 9.16 7.46 -3.91
N LEU A 142 8.62 6.38 -3.34
CA LEU A 142 9.41 5.25 -2.83
C LEU A 142 10.20 4.57 -3.95
N ALA A 143 9.60 4.32 -5.11
CA ALA A 143 10.29 3.73 -6.26
C ALA A 143 11.50 4.57 -6.70
N ARG A 144 11.32 5.89 -6.85
CA ARG A 144 12.40 6.83 -7.20
C ARG A 144 13.48 6.88 -6.12
N GLU A 145 13.09 6.84 -4.85
CA GLU A 145 14.02 6.78 -3.74
C GLU A 145 14.89 5.51 -3.78
N LEU A 146 14.27 4.35 -3.98
CA LEU A 146 14.98 3.06 -4.10
C LEU A 146 15.96 3.09 -5.28
N LEU A 147 15.54 3.60 -6.44
CA LEU A 147 16.43 3.80 -7.60
C LEU A 147 17.62 4.70 -7.28
N SER A 148 17.38 5.82 -6.59
CA SER A 148 18.44 6.76 -6.18
C SER A 148 19.44 6.14 -5.20
N ARG A 149 19.05 5.07 -4.50
CA ARG A 149 19.89 4.26 -3.60
C ARG A 149 20.49 3.04 -4.31
N GLY A 150 20.50 3.04 -5.64
CA GLY A 150 21.14 2.00 -6.43
C GLY A 150 20.32 0.73 -6.63
N ALA A 151 19.07 0.65 -6.16
CA ALA A 151 18.22 -0.50 -6.51
C ALA A 151 17.90 -0.44 -8.00
N ARG A 152 18.19 -1.50 -8.75
CA ARG A 152 17.91 -1.63 -10.19
C ARG A 152 16.80 -2.63 -10.46
N SER A 153 16.42 -3.41 -9.46
CA SER A 153 15.38 -4.41 -9.55
C SER A 153 14.57 -4.54 -8.27
N ALA A 154 13.28 -4.81 -8.40
CA ALA A 154 12.36 -4.96 -7.28
C ALA A 154 11.41 -6.15 -7.50
N ALA A 155 11.14 -6.93 -6.46
CA ALA A 155 10.01 -7.87 -6.44
C ALA A 155 8.88 -7.31 -5.57
N LEU A 156 7.68 -7.26 -6.13
CA LEU A 156 6.50 -6.72 -5.47
C LEU A 156 5.22 -7.22 -6.13
N TYR A 157 4.11 -7.19 -5.40
CA TYR A 157 2.80 -7.57 -5.93
C TYR A 157 2.14 -6.42 -6.71
N ASP A 158 2.14 -5.20 -6.15
CA ASP A 158 1.49 -4.05 -6.78
C ASP A 158 2.45 -3.27 -7.69
N ILE A 159 2.65 -3.81 -8.90
CA ILE A 159 3.69 -3.36 -9.84
C ILE A 159 3.35 -2.07 -10.60
N GLY A 160 2.08 -1.70 -10.71
CA GLY A 160 1.60 -0.71 -11.70
C GLY A 160 2.33 0.63 -11.63
N VAL A 161 2.15 1.36 -10.51
CA VAL A 161 2.77 2.67 -10.35
C VAL A 161 4.30 2.62 -10.25
N PHE A 162 4.87 1.51 -9.78
CA PHE A 162 6.33 1.33 -9.72
C PHE A 162 6.95 1.28 -11.12
N GLY A 163 6.36 0.50 -12.02
CA GLY A 163 6.82 0.41 -13.41
C GLY A 163 6.65 1.71 -14.18
N TYR A 164 5.57 2.45 -13.89
CA TYR A 164 5.34 3.77 -14.49
C TYR A 164 6.32 4.83 -13.96
N ALA A 165 6.52 4.90 -12.64
CA ALA A 165 7.34 5.92 -12.01
C ALA A 165 8.85 5.73 -12.27
N VAL A 166 9.29 4.48 -12.45
CA VAL A 166 10.69 4.14 -12.72
C VAL A 166 10.78 3.07 -13.82
N PRO A 167 10.63 3.45 -15.10
CA PRO A 167 10.60 2.50 -16.22
C PRO A 167 11.88 1.68 -16.39
N THR A 168 13.00 2.17 -15.86
CA THR A 168 14.31 1.50 -15.91
C THR A 168 14.51 0.45 -14.81
N MET A 169 13.62 0.37 -13.82
CA MET A 169 13.69 -0.63 -12.76
C MET A 169 13.13 -1.97 -13.26
N ARG A 170 13.91 -3.05 -13.17
CA ARG A 170 13.42 -4.40 -13.49
C ARG A 170 12.43 -4.85 -12.42
N ILE A 171 11.22 -5.20 -12.80
CA ILE A 171 10.18 -5.61 -11.86
C ILE A 171 9.92 -7.12 -11.97
N ALA A 172 10.06 -7.81 -10.84
CA ALA A 172 9.61 -9.19 -10.66
C ALA A 172 8.20 -9.16 -10.04
N ASP A 173 7.20 -9.36 -10.88
CA ASP A 173 5.78 -9.28 -10.52
C ASP A 173 5.32 -10.52 -9.75
N LEU A 174 5.07 -10.35 -8.44
CA LEU A 174 4.58 -11.43 -7.57
C LEU A 174 3.11 -11.81 -7.83
N GLY A 175 2.36 -10.99 -8.57
CA GLY A 175 1.03 -11.31 -9.06
C GLY A 175 1.02 -12.21 -10.29
N GLY A 176 2.11 -12.22 -11.07
CA GLY A 176 2.23 -13.00 -12.30
C GLY A 176 1.46 -12.41 -13.49
N LEU A 177 1.08 -11.14 -13.46
CA LEU A 177 0.44 -10.44 -14.57
C LEU A 177 1.44 -10.15 -15.70
N THR A 178 2.68 -9.77 -15.37
CA THR A 178 3.76 -9.53 -16.35
C THR A 178 4.83 -10.62 -16.34
N ASP A 179 4.84 -11.49 -15.33
CA ASP A 179 5.77 -12.61 -15.22
C ASP A 179 5.15 -13.91 -15.75
N ARG A 180 5.54 -14.32 -16.96
CA ARG A 180 5.02 -15.53 -17.63
C ARG A 180 5.24 -16.82 -16.84
N GLU A 181 6.42 -16.96 -16.22
CA GLU A 181 6.79 -18.13 -15.45
C GLU A 181 5.88 -18.21 -14.22
N LEU A 182 5.79 -17.14 -13.44
CA LEU A 182 4.95 -17.09 -12.25
C LEU A 182 3.47 -17.21 -12.58
N ALA A 183 3.01 -16.65 -13.71
CA ALA A 183 1.64 -16.78 -14.21
C ALA A 183 1.23 -18.25 -14.35
N SER A 184 2.15 -19.09 -14.88
CA SER A 184 1.91 -20.53 -15.06
C SER A 184 2.00 -21.36 -13.78
N ARG A 185 2.49 -20.79 -12.66
CA ARG A 185 2.59 -21.55 -11.41
C ARG A 185 1.21 -21.75 -10.76
N PRO A 186 1.03 -22.84 -9.98
CA PRO A 186 -0.24 -23.11 -9.30
C PRO A 186 -0.67 -21.98 -8.35
N GLY A 187 -1.98 -21.80 -8.25
CA GLY A 187 -2.64 -20.79 -7.41
C GLY A 187 -3.25 -19.64 -8.24
N GLY A 188 -4.23 -18.96 -7.65
CA GLY A 188 -4.81 -17.74 -8.23
C GLY A 188 -3.96 -16.49 -7.97
N LEU A 189 -4.51 -15.33 -8.35
CA LEU A 189 -3.89 -14.03 -8.15
C LEU A 189 -3.56 -13.80 -6.66
N GLY A 190 -2.32 -13.39 -6.36
CA GLY A 190 -1.81 -13.21 -4.99
C GLY A 190 -1.56 -14.51 -4.22
N ARG A 191 -1.85 -15.67 -4.82
CA ARG A 191 -1.69 -17.01 -4.24
C ARG A 191 -0.72 -17.90 -5.01
N LYS A 192 -0.02 -17.37 -6.00
CA LYS A 192 1.01 -18.09 -6.76
C LYS A 192 2.06 -18.71 -5.85
N ARG A 193 2.59 -19.86 -6.27
CA ARG A 193 3.68 -20.55 -5.56
C ARG A 193 5.02 -19.97 -6.00
N VAL A 194 5.74 -19.38 -5.06
CA VAL A 194 7.13 -18.95 -5.21
C VAL A 194 8.02 -19.91 -4.42
N ASP A 195 9.20 -20.18 -4.96
CA ASP A 195 10.22 -21.06 -4.38
C ASP A 195 11.60 -20.41 -4.48
N ASP A 196 12.60 -21.03 -3.85
CA ASP A 196 13.95 -20.49 -3.84
C ASP A 196 14.58 -20.39 -5.24
N SER A 197 14.22 -21.26 -6.18
CA SER A 197 14.71 -21.17 -7.57
C SER A 197 14.20 -19.90 -8.24
N TRP A 198 12.91 -19.56 -8.09
CA TRP A 198 12.36 -18.31 -8.61
C TRP A 198 13.08 -17.09 -8.03
N LEU A 199 13.25 -17.05 -6.71
CA LEU A 199 13.91 -15.92 -6.03
C LEU A 199 15.38 -15.79 -6.48
N ARG A 200 16.08 -16.91 -6.67
CA ARG A 200 17.46 -16.94 -7.18
C ARG A 200 17.55 -16.50 -8.64
N THR A 201 16.62 -16.92 -9.49
CA THR A 201 16.62 -16.54 -10.91
C THR A 201 16.26 -15.07 -11.11
N ARG A 202 15.27 -14.53 -10.37
CA ARG A 202 14.87 -13.12 -10.50
C ARG A 202 15.81 -12.16 -9.82
N ASP A 203 16.42 -12.63 -8.73
CA ASP A 203 17.50 -11.95 -8.04
C ASP A 203 17.28 -10.44 -7.80
N PRO A 204 16.12 -10.04 -7.23
CA PRO A 204 15.78 -8.62 -7.08
C PRO A 204 16.68 -7.95 -6.03
N ASP A 205 17.05 -6.68 -6.23
CA ASP A 205 17.82 -5.91 -5.24
C ASP A 205 17.00 -5.59 -4.00
N VAL A 206 15.69 -5.39 -4.18
CA VAL A 206 14.74 -5.11 -3.11
C VAL A 206 13.47 -5.95 -3.25
N VAL A 207 12.88 -6.32 -2.12
CA VAL A 207 11.59 -6.99 -2.07
C VAL A 207 10.63 -6.14 -1.24
N LEU A 208 9.46 -5.86 -1.79
CA LEU A 208 8.41 -5.12 -1.12
C LEU A 208 7.24 -6.05 -0.83
N ALA A 209 6.82 -6.11 0.43
CA ALA A 209 5.67 -6.88 0.85
C ALA A 209 4.60 -5.97 1.45
N ASN A 210 3.38 -6.11 0.96
CA ASN A 210 2.22 -5.39 1.48
C ASN A 210 1.89 -5.84 2.89
N ALA A 211 1.71 -4.90 3.81
CA ALA A 211 1.35 -5.17 5.18
C ALA A 211 0.21 -4.26 5.65
N LEU A 212 -0.63 -4.81 6.52
CA LEU A 212 -1.68 -4.09 7.22
C LEU A 212 -1.42 -4.14 8.73
N PRO A 213 -1.67 -3.04 9.47
CA PRO A 213 -1.70 -3.09 10.91
C PRO A 213 -2.91 -3.93 11.38
N VAL A 214 -2.67 -4.90 12.25
CA VAL A 214 -3.70 -5.72 12.88
C VAL A 214 -3.68 -5.43 14.37
N ALA A 215 -4.77 -4.82 14.86
CA ALA A 215 -5.01 -4.64 16.28
C ALA A 215 -5.18 -6.01 16.95
N LEU A 216 -4.53 -6.20 18.10
CA LEU A 216 -4.69 -7.41 18.91
C LEU A 216 -5.40 -7.01 20.22
N PRO A 217 -6.44 -7.74 20.65
CA PRO A 217 -7.24 -7.37 21.83
C PRO A 217 -6.41 -7.10 23.10
N ASN A 218 -5.23 -7.72 23.22
CA ASN A 218 -4.39 -7.68 24.42
C ASN A 218 -2.98 -7.13 24.14
N ARG A 219 -2.77 -6.35 23.06
CA ARG A 219 -1.48 -5.68 22.85
C ARG A 219 -1.68 -4.21 22.46
N PRO A 220 -0.94 -3.29 23.09
CA PRO A 220 -1.01 -1.87 22.74
C PRO A 220 -0.44 -1.57 21.35
N GLU A 221 0.41 -2.45 20.80
CA GLU A 221 1.04 -2.27 19.50
C GLU A 221 0.41 -3.19 18.43
N PRO A 222 -0.02 -2.64 17.29
CA PRO A 222 -0.55 -3.44 16.19
C PRO A 222 0.55 -4.32 15.59
N ARG A 223 0.23 -5.58 15.29
CA ARG A 223 1.13 -6.43 14.52
C ARG A 223 0.99 -6.13 13.03
N LEU A 224 2.09 -6.12 12.31
CA LEU A 224 2.07 -6.05 10.86
C LEU A 224 1.76 -7.43 10.29
N ARG A 225 0.67 -7.54 9.54
CA ARG A 225 0.30 -8.76 8.81
C ARG A 225 0.52 -8.55 7.33
N VAL A 226 1.42 -9.35 6.75
CA VAL A 226 1.63 -9.36 5.30
C VAL A 226 0.35 -9.82 4.59
N GLN A 227 -0.13 -9.02 3.66
CA GLN A 227 -1.46 -9.12 3.07
C GLN A 227 -1.57 -10.33 2.15
N TRP A 228 -0.62 -10.50 1.22
CA TRP A 228 -0.75 -11.49 0.17
C TRP A 228 -0.09 -12.84 0.53
N PRO A 229 -0.76 -13.98 0.28
CA PRO A 229 -0.17 -15.29 0.49
C PRO A 229 1.15 -15.53 -0.26
N VAL A 230 1.29 -15.02 -1.49
CA VAL A 230 2.53 -15.13 -2.27
C VAL A 230 3.72 -14.43 -1.59
N GLU A 231 3.51 -13.22 -1.05
CA GLU A 231 4.52 -12.47 -0.31
C GLU A 231 4.89 -13.21 0.99
N ARG A 232 3.90 -13.72 1.73
CA ARG A 232 4.17 -14.51 2.95
C ARG A 232 5.05 -15.72 2.69
N ARG A 233 4.79 -16.44 1.59
CA ARG A 233 5.62 -17.59 1.19
C ARG A 233 7.03 -17.15 0.82
N LEU A 234 7.16 -16.08 0.03
CA LEU A 234 8.46 -15.52 -0.35
C LEU A 234 9.31 -15.19 0.88
N LEU A 235 8.73 -14.48 1.85
CA LEU A 235 9.41 -14.07 3.08
C LEU A 235 9.74 -15.25 4.01
N ALA A 236 9.04 -16.39 3.86
CA ALA A 236 9.26 -17.60 4.62
C ALA A 236 10.30 -18.55 4.00
N LEU A 237 10.82 -18.26 2.79
CA LEU A 237 11.86 -19.07 2.17
C LEU A 237 13.17 -18.97 2.97
N PRO A 238 13.91 -20.08 3.19
CA PRO A 238 15.21 -20.05 3.86
C PRO A 238 16.20 -19.10 3.16
N SER A 239 16.29 -19.15 1.83
CA SER A 239 17.19 -18.26 1.08
C SER A 239 16.79 -16.78 1.16
N PHE A 240 15.52 -16.48 1.49
CA PHE A 240 15.12 -15.10 1.69
C PHE A 240 15.81 -14.51 2.93
N ALA A 241 15.79 -15.21 4.06
CA ALA A 241 16.43 -14.76 5.30
C ALA A 241 17.96 -14.65 5.18
N GLU A 242 18.56 -15.54 4.38
CA GLU A 242 19.98 -15.52 4.07
C GLU A 242 20.37 -14.29 3.23
N ARG A 243 19.55 -13.93 2.23
CA ARG A 243 19.92 -12.94 1.21
C ARG A 243 19.39 -11.54 1.46
N TYR A 244 18.31 -11.40 2.22
CA TYR A 244 17.62 -10.12 2.42
C TYR A 244 17.59 -9.73 3.90
N VAL A 245 17.60 -8.42 4.13
CA VAL A 245 17.45 -7.82 5.47
C VAL A 245 16.36 -6.75 5.43
N PRO A 246 15.58 -6.59 6.51
CA PRO A 246 14.60 -5.51 6.60
C PRO A 246 15.31 -4.15 6.65
N GLU A 247 14.99 -3.27 5.69
CA GLU A 247 15.50 -1.90 5.57
C GLU A 247 14.59 -0.91 6.31
N CYS A 248 13.31 -0.87 5.95
CA CYS A 248 12.34 0.04 6.55
C CYS A 248 10.88 -0.44 6.36
N VAL A 249 9.96 0.26 7.02
CA VAL A 249 8.52 0.18 6.75
C VAL A 249 8.12 1.52 6.14
N ALA A 250 7.68 1.50 4.89
CA ALA A 250 7.19 2.68 4.20
C ALA A 250 5.68 2.80 4.36
N SER A 251 5.23 3.94 4.89
CA SER A 251 3.81 4.29 4.84
C SER A 251 3.49 4.82 3.46
N VAL A 252 2.55 4.18 2.78
CA VAL A 252 2.10 4.59 1.46
C VAL A 252 0.72 5.22 1.51
N GLY A 253 0.17 5.52 2.68
CA GLY A 253 -1.11 6.23 2.83
C GLY A 253 -2.27 5.32 3.25
N GLY A 254 -3.16 5.85 4.09
CA GLY A 254 -4.20 5.05 4.76
C GLY A 254 -3.60 3.98 5.67
N HIS A 255 -4.15 2.77 5.63
CA HIS A 255 -3.63 1.61 6.39
C HIS A 255 -2.65 0.74 5.58
N TYR A 256 -2.23 1.21 4.41
CA TYR A 256 -1.40 0.46 3.48
C TYR A 256 0.07 0.72 3.78
N LEU A 257 0.81 -0.33 4.13
CA LEU A 257 2.23 -0.28 4.48
C LEU A 257 3.02 -1.21 3.56
N LEU A 258 4.24 -0.79 3.20
CA LEU A 258 5.19 -1.63 2.47
C LEU A 258 6.37 -1.97 3.38
N LEU A 259 6.57 -3.26 3.63
CA LEU A 259 7.79 -3.77 4.24
C LEU A 259 8.87 -3.83 3.16
N VAL A 260 9.93 -3.06 3.34
CA VAL A 260 11.04 -2.99 2.38
C VAL A 260 12.19 -3.84 2.87
N TYR A 261 12.54 -4.85 2.10
CA TYR A 261 13.71 -5.70 2.32
C TYR A 261 14.75 -5.42 1.24
N ARG A 262 16.01 -5.35 1.64
CA ARG A 262 17.14 -5.13 0.72
C ARG A 262 18.07 -6.32 0.72
N ARG A 263 18.64 -6.64 -0.44
CA ARG A 263 19.65 -7.68 -0.58
C ARG A 263 20.93 -7.31 0.17
N ARG A 264 21.50 -8.26 0.92
CA ARG A 264 22.63 -8.03 1.85
C ARG A 264 23.91 -7.56 1.15
N ASP A 265 24.21 -8.11 -0.01
CA ASP A 265 25.38 -7.77 -0.84
C ASP A 265 25.28 -6.37 -1.50
N ARG A 266 24.08 -5.78 -1.53
CA ARG A 266 23.80 -4.43 -2.08
C ARG A 266 23.62 -3.36 -1.01
N TYR A 267 24.03 -3.65 0.22
CA TYR A 267 23.98 -2.71 1.33
C TYR A 267 25.10 -1.67 1.18
N LEU A 268 24.87 -0.65 0.35
CA LEU A 268 25.86 0.39 0.03
C LEU A 268 25.86 1.59 0.99
N ALA A 269 25.06 1.59 2.07
CA ALA A 269 24.99 2.72 3.00
C ALA A 269 25.57 2.35 4.37
N PRO A 270 26.60 3.07 4.86
CA PRO A 270 26.86 3.11 6.30
C PRO A 270 25.62 3.68 7.00
N PRO A 271 25.29 3.23 8.23
CA PRO A 271 24.19 3.81 9.00
C PRO A 271 24.39 5.34 9.14
N SER A 272 23.28 6.07 9.24
CA SER A 272 23.27 7.51 9.53
C SER A 272 24.27 7.84 10.66
N PRO A 273 25.00 8.96 10.58
CA PRO A 273 25.90 9.36 11.66
C PRO A 273 25.12 9.48 12.98
N GLY A 274 25.57 8.74 14.00
CA GLY A 274 24.98 8.63 15.33
C GLY A 274 23.92 7.53 15.52
N ALA A 275 23.52 6.80 14.47
CA ALA A 275 22.47 5.79 14.54
C ALA A 275 22.97 4.40 14.13
N ARG A 276 24.01 3.89 14.81
CA ARG A 276 24.32 2.45 14.70
C ARG A 276 23.16 1.64 15.27
N ARG A 277 22.50 0.89 14.39
CA ARG A 277 21.49 -0.11 14.76
C ARG A 277 22.14 -1.06 15.76
N ILE A 278 21.54 -1.19 16.95
CA ILE A 278 21.91 -2.26 17.88
C ILE A 278 21.55 -3.56 17.17
N GLN A 279 22.56 -4.28 16.66
CA GLN A 279 22.34 -5.66 16.22
C GLN A 279 21.91 -6.46 17.46
N GLU A 280 20.74 -7.10 17.38
CA GLU A 280 20.29 -8.09 18.35
C GLU A 280 21.28 -9.24 18.37
N GLY A 281 22.18 -9.20 19.34
CA GLY A 281 23.15 -10.26 19.59
C GLY A 281 23.77 -10.07 20.96
N ARG A 282 23.34 -10.92 21.92
CA ARG A 282 23.88 -11.38 23.23
C ARG A 282 24.79 -10.51 24.12
N ALA A 283 25.32 -9.37 23.69
CA ALA A 283 26.17 -8.52 24.52
C ALA A 283 25.34 -7.77 25.58
N PRO A 284 25.69 -7.87 26.87
CA PRO A 284 25.02 -7.12 27.92
C PRO A 284 25.02 -5.61 27.64
N ARG A 285 23.97 -4.90 28.08
CA ARG A 285 23.81 -3.45 27.91
C ARG A 285 25.08 -2.66 28.30
N ARG A 286 25.77 -3.08 29.36
CA ARG A 286 27.04 -2.48 29.82
C ARG A 286 28.14 -2.52 28.76
N ARG A 287 28.32 -3.66 28.09
CA ARG A 287 29.33 -3.84 27.04
C ARG A 287 29.02 -2.99 25.81
N ARG A 288 27.72 -2.88 25.47
CA ARG A 288 27.26 -2.04 24.35
C ARG A 288 27.45 -0.56 24.61
N PHE A 289 27.09 -0.08 25.81
CA PHE A 289 27.30 1.30 26.22
C PHE A 289 28.78 1.68 26.12
N ARG A 290 29.66 0.87 26.73
CA ARG A 290 31.11 1.07 26.70
C ARG A 290 31.69 1.10 25.29
N ARG A 291 31.21 0.21 24.40
CA ARG A 291 31.62 0.21 22.99
C ARG A 291 31.18 1.48 22.28
N LEU A 292 29.91 1.86 22.39
CA LEU A 292 29.37 3.04 21.72
C LEU A 292 30.07 4.32 22.17
N THR A 293 30.32 4.51 23.47
CA THR A 293 31.06 5.69 23.94
C THR A 293 32.51 5.69 23.45
N GLY A 294 33.15 4.52 23.33
CA GLY A 294 34.48 4.43 22.74
C GLY A 294 34.49 4.79 21.25
N GLU A 295 33.48 4.35 20.50
CA GLU A 295 33.35 4.63 19.06
C GLU A 295 32.97 6.10 18.79
N GLU A 296 32.06 6.68 19.57
CA GLU A 296 31.52 8.03 19.33
C GLU A 296 32.33 9.14 20.01
N LEU A 297 32.88 8.88 21.19
CA LEU A 297 33.58 9.88 22.01
C LEU A 297 35.09 9.64 22.08
N GLY A 298 35.60 8.52 21.55
CA GLY A 298 37.00 8.12 21.75
C GLY A 298 37.32 7.63 23.17
N HIS A 299 36.33 7.64 24.07
CA HIS A 299 36.49 7.28 25.48
C HIS A 299 35.45 6.21 25.88
N PRO A 300 35.88 4.96 26.17
CA PRO A 300 34.96 3.91 26.59
C PRO A 300 34.53 4.09 28.05
N ILE A 301 33.26 4.44 28.28
CA ILE A 301 32.68 4.75 29.59
C ILE A 301 31.87 3.55 30.11
N GLY A 302 31.94 3.28 31.41
CA GLY A 302 31.08 2.28 32.05
C GLY A 302 29.64 2.77 32.16
N LEU A 303 28.67 1.87 32.04
CA LEU A 303 27.25 2.23 32.25
C LEU A 303 26.99 2.76 33.68
N ALA A 304 27.83 2.39 34.66
CA ALA A 304 27.75 2.86 36.03
C ALA A 304 28.16 4.32 36.20
N ASP A 305 28.96 4.85 35.25
CA ASP A 305 29.48 6.22 35.28
C ASP A 305 28.52 7.22 34.60
N ALA A 306 27.38 6.73 34.10
CA ALA A 306 26.34 7.53 33.48
C ALA A 306 25.15 7.70 34.43
N SER A 307 24.58 8.90 34.50
CA SER A 307 23.34 9.14 35.24
C SER A 307 22.19 8.30 34.65
N PRO A 308 21.24 7.84 35.50
CA PRO A 308 20.17 6.94 35.08
C PRO A 308 19.34 7.54 33.94
N PRO A 309 18.81 6.68 33.05
CA PRO A 309 18.20 7.13 31.82
C PRO A 309 16.87 7.85 32.06
N GLY A 310 16.69 9.01 31.44
CA GLY A 310 15.35 9.43 31.04
C GLY A 310 14.88 8.53 29.90
N ARG A 311 13.68 7.94 29.99
CA ARG A 311 13.08 7.27 28.81
C ARG A 311 12.54 8.35 27.88
N LEU A 312 13.12 8.44 26.68
CA LEU A 312 12.64 9.31 25.62
C LEU A 312 12.00 8.45 24.54
N ARG A 313 10.72 8.71 24.22
CA ARG A 313 10.09 8.18 23.02
C ARG A 313 10.22 9.23 21.92
N ALA A 314 11.04 8.92 20.93
CA ALA A 314 11.32 9.80 19.80
C ALA A 314 10.64 9.27 18.54
N PRO A 315 9.45 9.75 18.15
CA PRO A 315 9.09 9.71 16.74
C PRO A 315 10.02 10.70 16.03
N LEU A 316 11.12 10.21 15.47
CA LEU A 316 11.97 11.01 14.60
C LEU A 316 11.18 11.35 13.32
N ARG A 317 10.44 12.46 13.34
CA ARG A 317 9.91 13.12 12.15
C ARG A 317 11.01 14.03 11.58
N GLY A 318 12.01 13.41 10.95
CA GLY A 318 13.06 14.13 10.25
C GLY A 318 12.66 14.37 8.80
N GLN A 319 12.48 15.64 8.42
CA GLN A 319 12.46 16.04 7.01
C GLN A 319 13.90 16.04 6.50
N LEU A 320 14.37 14.88 6.00
CA LEU A 320 15.59 14.85 5.20
C LEU A 320 15.27 15.55 3.88
N ARG A 321 15.56 16.86 3.82
CA ARG A 321 15.51 17.77 2.67
C ARG A 321 14.93 17.12 1.39
N GLY A 322 13.61 17.18 1.24
CA GLY A 322 12.92 16.89 -0.02
C GLY A 322 12.75 15.42 -0.44
N ARG A 323 12.89 14.43 0.45
CA ARG A 323 12.60 13.01 0.13
C ARG A 323 11.64 12.33 1.09
N ALA A 324 11.04 11.22 0.63
CA ALA A 324 9.87 10.58 1.20
C ALA A 324 10.04 10.14 2.66
N TRP A 325 8.91 10.13 3.38
CA TRP A 325 8.79 9.87 4.80
C TRP A 325 9.40 8.52 5.19
N ARG A 326 10.43 8.53 6.04
CA ARG A 326 10.91 7.34 6.76
C ARG A 326 10.27 7.31 8.14
N LEU A 327 9.52 6.26 8.47
CA LEU A 327 9.25 5.91 9.86
C LEU A 327 10.30 4.88 10.30
N HIS A 328 11.40 5.37 10.88
CA HIS A 328 12.22 4.51 11.74
C HIS A 328 11.73 4.70 13.18
N HIS A 329 11.13 3.67 13.76
CA HIS A 329 10.79 3.67 15.19
C HIS A 329 12.03 3.25 15.98
N TYR A 330 12.71 4.21 16.60
CA TYR A 330 13.79 3.95 17.54
C TYR A 330 13.25 4.06 18.97
N VAL A 331 13.47 3.02 19.78
CA VAL A 331 13.38 3.15 21.23
C VAL A 331 14.75 3.63 21.72
N VAL A 332 14.83 4.90 22.11
CA VAL A 332 16.07 5.52 22.57
C VAL A 332 16.14 5.43 24.09
N ILE A 333 17.22 4.85 24.60
CA ILE A 333 17.55 4.87 26.02
C ILE A 333 18.64 5.92 26.20
N ALA A 334 18.25 7.12 26.63
CA ALA A 334 19.18 8.23 26.81
C ALA A 334 19.96 8.10 28.12
N HIS A 335 21.23 8.49 28.11
CA HIS A 335 22.07 8.56 29.30
C HIS A 335 22.73 9.93 29.34
N ARG A 336 22.89 10.50 30.54
CA ARG A 336 23.67 11.71 30.73
C ARG A 336 25.05 11.33 31.29
N ILE A 337 26.07 11.90 30.70
CA ILE A 337 27.48 11.75 31.09
C ILE A 337 28.10 13.14 31.17
N SER A 338 28.99 13.34 32.14
CA SER A 338 29.79 14.55 32.27
C SER A 338 31.25 14.15 32.08
N LEU A 339 31.91 14.74 31.10
CA LEU A 339 33.29 14.43 30.73
C LEU A 339 34.02 15.71 30.40
N ASP A 340 35.32 15.73 30.67
CA ASP A 340 36.23 16.74 30.15
C ASP A 340 36.86 16.22 28.86
N LEU A 341 36.37 16.69 27.70
CA LEU A 341 36.82 16.23 26.38
C LEU A 341 37.41 17.39 25.57
N HIS A 342 38.54 17.11 24.94
CA HIS A 342 39.11 17.99 23.94
C HIS A 342 38.47 17.74 22.57
N LEU A 343 37.72 18.71 22.03
CA LEU A 343 36.92 18.52 20.80
C LEU A 343 37.74 18.06 19.59
N ALA A 344 39.00 18.49 19.49
CA ALA A 344 39.89 18.10 18.39
C ALA A 344 40.34 16.62 18.46
N ALA A 345 40.17 15.96 19.61
CA ALA A 345 40.50 14.55 19.80
C ALA A 345 39.30 13.61 19.56
N LEU A 346 38.11 14.15 19.30
CA LEU A 346 36.91 13.34 19.09
C LEU A 346 36.96 12.61 17.73
N PRO A 347 36.46 11.36 17.64
CA PRO A 347 36.46 10.61 16.40
C PRO A 347 35.72 11.32 15.26
N GLY A 348 36.38 11.46 14.11
CA GLY A 348 35.81 12.06 12.90
C GLY A 348 34.98 11.09 12.03
N ALA A 349 34.85 9.82 12.44
CA ALA A 349 34.25 8.77 11.60
C ALA A 349 32.76 9.02 11.29
N GLN A 350 32.03 9.71 12.17
CA GLN A 350 30.60 10.01 12.00
C GLN A 350 30.29 11.51 12.01
N HIS A 351 31.21 12.35 12.51
CA HIS A 351 30.98 13.78 12.68
C HIS A 351 32.11 14.56 12.04
N ALA A 352 31.77 15.45 11.10
CA ALA A 352 32.74 16.32 10.45
C ALA A 352 33.21 17.46 11.36
N ARG A 353 32.39 17.86 12.33
CA ARG A 353 32.65 18.95 13.30
C ARG A 353 31.96 18.67 14.62
N TRP A 354 32.60 19.10 15.71
CA TRP A 354 32.08 19.02 17.07
C TRP A 354 32.02 20.42 17.67
N LYS A 355 31.03 20.69 18.52
CA LYS A 355 30.89 21.97 19.23
C LYS A 355 30.27 21.72 20.61
N TRP A 356 30.83 22.36 21.64
CA TRP A 356 30.16 22.53 22.93
C TRP A 356 29.14 23.66 22.83
N MET A 357 27.90 23.42 23.26
CA MET A 357 26.82 24.40 23.19
C MET A 357 26.13 24.52 24.55
N HIS A 358 25.82 25.76 24.96
CA HIS A 358 24.92 25.99 26.07
C HIS A 358 23.52 25.45 25.74
N PRO A 359 22.73 24.92 26.69
CA PRO A 359 21.39 24.40 26.42
C PRO A 359 20.46 25.38 25.69
N ASP A 360 20.56 26.67 25.99
CA ASP A 360 19.73 27.69 25.32
C ASP A 360 20.19 27.97 23.88
N GLU A 361 21.51 27.93 23.62
CA GLU A 361 22.03 27.98 22.25
C GLU A 361 21.57 26.78 21.43
N LEU A 362 21.58 25.58 22.02
CA LEU A 362 21.13 24.34 21.38
C LEU A 362 19.64 24.42 21.02
N ARG A 363 18.81 24.98 21.89
CA ARG A 363 17.37 25.19 21.64
C ARG A 363 17.11 26.26 20.58
N ALA A 364 17.94 27.29 20.50
CA ALA A 364 17.81 28.38 19.55
C ALA A 364 18.35 28.04 18.14
N ASP A 365 19.33 27.14 18.02
CA ASP A 365 19.94 26.79 16.73
C ASP A 365 19.03 25.86 15.90
N ARG A 366 18.42 26.44 14.87
CA ARG A 366 17.54 25.71 13.92
C ARG A 366 18.24 24.62 13.11
N ARG A 367 19.58 24.55 13.14
CA ARG A 367 20.35 23.47 12.50
C ARG A 367 20.40 22.21 13.37
N CYS A 368 20.12 22.32 14.67
CA CYS A 368 20.03 21.18 15.57
C CYS A 368 18.67 20.50 15.42
N THR A 369 18.65 19.17 15.39
CA THR A 369 17.38 18.41 15.32
C THR A 369 16.71 18.48 16.70
N PRO A 370 15.41 18.84 16.80
CA PRO A 370 14.74 18.95 18.08
C PRO A 370 14.73 17.61 18.82
N THR A 371 15.18 17.63 20.07
CA THR A 371 15.13 16.48 20.97
C THR A 371 13.69 16.30 21.48
N PRO A 372 13.09 15.09 21.38
CA PRO A 372 11.76 14.86 21.92
C PRO A 372 11.75 15.02 23.45
N ALA A 373 10.66 15.57 23.98
CA ALA A 373 10.50 15.77 25.41
C ALA A 373 10.47 14.42 26.17
N PRO A 374 10.99 14.36 27.42
CA PRO A 374 10.81 13.20 28.28
C PRO A 374 9.32 12.89 28.45
N THR A 375 8.95 11.63 28.22
CA THR A 375 7.65 11.14 28.65
C THR A 375 7.73 10.90 30.15
N SER A 376 6.79 11.47 30.92
CA SER A 376 6.69 11.24 32.37
C SER A 376 6.75 9.74 32.67
N PRO A 377 7.46 9.31 33.74
CA PRO A 377 7.46 7.92 34.15
C PRO A 377 6.02 7.51 34.48
N GLY A 378 5.51 6.50 33.77
CA GLY A 378 4.25 5.83 34.04
C GLY A 378 4.48 4.44 34.59
#